data_AF-A0A378VY66-F1
#
_entry.id   AF-A0A378VY66-F1
#
_cell.length_a   1.000
_cell.length_b   1.000
_cell.length_c   1.000
_cell.angle_alpha   90.00
_cell.angle_beta   90.00
_cell.angle_gamma   90.00
#
_symmetry.space_group_name_H-M   'P 1'
#
loop_
_entity.id
_entity.type
_entity.pdbx_description
1 polymer ?
#
loop_
_entity_poly.entity_id
_entity_poly.type
_entity_poly.pdbx_seq_one_letter_code
_entity_poly.pdbx_strand_id
1 'polypeptide(L)'
;MGGHNRMNALAVIAAARHAGVDVQTACEALGAFKNVKRRMEIKGTANGITVYDDFAHHPTAIETTIQGLRQRVGGARILAVLEPRSNTMKLGTMKSALPASLKEADQVFCYAGGADWDVAEALAPLGCRLRVGKDFDTFVAEIVKTPEPATIFW
;
A
#
# COMPACT_ATOMS: atom_id res chain seq x y z
N MET A 1 2.03 -14.25 -1.35
CA MET A 1 2.43 -13.40 -2.49
C MET A 1 1.28 -13.37 -3.49
N GLY A 2 0.79 -12.17 -3.83
CA GLY A 2 -0.46 -11.96 -4.58
C GLY A 2 -0.37 -12.24 -6.09
N GLY A 3 -1.52 -12.23 -6.77
CA GLY A 3 -1.65 -12.55 -8.21
C GLY A 3 -0.80 -11.67 -9.13
N HIS A 4 -0.68 -10.38 -8.83
CA HIS A 4 0.12 -9.45 -9.63
C HIS A 4 1.62 -9.81 -9.65
N ASN A 5 2.19 -10.29 -8.55
CA ASN A 5 3.60 -10.70 -8.54
C ASN A 5 3.85 -11.91 -9.44
N ARG A 6 2.87 -12.83 -9.56
CA ARG A 6 2.96 -13.95 -10.49
C ARG A 6 2.91 -13.49 -11.95
N MET A 7 2.03 -12.53 -12.26
CA MET A 7 1.95 -11.94 -13.60
C MET A 7 3.22 -11.17 -13.97
N ASN A 8 3.78 -10.40 -13.03
CA ASN A 8 5.06 -9.71 -13.23
C ASN A 8 6.20 -10.69 -13.46
N ALA A 9 6.29 -11.77 -12.66
CA ALA A 9 7.30 -12.81 -12.84
C ALA A 9 7.18 -13.47 -14.22
N LEU A 10 5.96 -13.78 -14.67
CA LEU A 10 5.72 -14.35 -15.99
C LEU A 10 6.14 -13.40 -17.12
N ALA A 11 5.79 -12.11 -17.01
CA ALA A 11 6.20 -11.10 -17.98
C ALA A 11 7.73 -10.95 -18.05
N VAL A 12 8.42 -11.00 -16.90
CA VAL A 12 9.89 -10.97 -16.82
C VAL A 12 10.50 -12.19 -17.50
N ILE A 13 9.98 -13.39 -17.25
CA ILE A 13 10.47 -14.62 -17.91
C ILE A 13 10.31 -14.51 -19.43
N ALA A 14 9.14 -14.06 -19.90
CA ALA A 14 8.89 -13.88 -21.33
C ALA A 14 9.84 -12.86 -21.97
N ALA A 15 10.06 -11.72 -21.32
CA ALA A 15 10.98 -10.68 -21.80
C ALA A 15 12.44 -11.16 -21.80
N ALA A 16 12.89 -11.83 -20.74
CA ALA A 16 14.22 -12.40 -20.65
C ALA A 16 14.45 -13.45 -21.75
N ARG A 17 13.44 -14.29 -22.02
CA ARG A 17 13.50 -15.27 -23.11
C ARG A 17 13.64 -14.61 -24.48
N HIS A 18 12.89 -13.54 -24.73
CA HIS A 18 13.00 -12.77 -25.97
C HIS A 18 14.39 -12.14 -26.16
N ALA A 19 15.04 -11.74 -25.06
CA ALA A 19 16.41 -11.22 -25.05
C ALA A 19 17.51 -12.31 -25.12
N GLY A 20 17.15 -13.59 -25.20
CA GLY A 20 18.08 -14.70 -25.37
C GLY A 20 18.47 -15.45 -24.09
N VAL A 21 17.97 -15.07 -22.92
CA VAL A 21 18.16 -15.81 -21.67
C VAL A 21 17.28 -17.06 -21.69
N ASP A 22 17.79 -18.23 -21.30
CA ASP A 22 16.95 -19.42 -21.21
C ASP A 22 16.00 -19.34 -19.99
N VAL A 23 14.91 -20.11 -20.04
CA VAL A 23 13.86 -20.06 -19.02
C VAL A 23 14.39 -20.52 -17.65
N GLN A 24 15.30 -21.50 -17.62
CA GLN A 24 15.83 -22.02 -16.36
C GLN A 24 16.65 -20.95 -15.65
N THR A 25 17.57 -20.29 -16.35
CA THR A 25 18.35 -19.15 -15.82
C THR A 25 17.42 -18.03 -15.32
N ALA A 26 16.37 -17.69 -16.05
CA ALA A 26 15.41 -16.67 -15.63
C ALA A 26 14.65 -17.06 -14.34
N CYS A 27 14.25 -18.34 -14.21
CA CYS A 27 13.62 -18.87 -13.01
C CYS A 27 14.56 -18.88 -11.80
N GLU A 28 15.83 -19.27 -11.99
CA GLU A 28 16.85 -19.25 -10.93
C GLU A 28 17.10 -17.81 -10.44
N ALA A 29 17.24 -16.85 -11.35
CA ALA A 29 17.38 -15.44 -11.02
C ALA A 29 16.16 -14.88 -10.28
N LEU A 30 14.94 -15.25 -10.70
CA LEU A 30 13.69 -14.89 -10.00
C LEU A 30 13.61 -15.53 -8.61
N GLY A 31 14.12 -16.75 -8.43
CA GLY A 31 14.21 -17.41 -7.13
C GLY A 31 15.16 -16.68 -6.16
N ALA A 32 16.23 -16.08 -6.69
CA ALA A 32 17.17 -15.26 -5.92
C ALA A 32 16.73 -13.79 -5.77
N PHE A 33 15.67 -13.37 -6.46
CA PHE A 33 15.23 -11.98 -6.47
C PHE A 33 14.80 -11.53 -5.06
N LYS A 34 15.54 -10.57 -4.52
CA LYS A 34 15.14 -9.85 -3.31
C LYS A 34 14.28 -8.67 -3.76
N ASN A 35 13.10 -8.58 -3.17
CA ASN A 35 12.14 -7.54 -3.50
C ASN A 35 12.78 -6.15 -3.45
N VAL A 36 12.26 -5.21 -4.25
CA VAL A 36 12.70 -3.82 -4.17
C VAL A 36 12.40 -3.26 -2.78
N LYS A 37 13.27 -2.36 -2.29
CA LYS A 37 13.03 -1.66 -1.02
C LYS A 37 11.65 -1.01 -1.04
N ARG A 38 10.99 -0.93 0.13
CA ARG A 38 9.65 -0.34 0.25
C ARG A 38 8.60 -1.04 -0.60
N ARG A 39 8.54 -2.37 -0.51
CA ARG A 39 7.47 -3.18 -1.09
C ARG A 39 7.01 -4.22 -0.08
N MET A 40 6.01 -3.87 0.72
CA MET A 40 5.59 -4.63 1.91
C MET A 40 6.77 -4.94 2.84
N GLU A 41 7.66 -3.97 3.03
CA GLU A 41 8.84 -4.10 3.86
C GLU A 41 8.47 -3.94 5.34
N ILE A 42 8.76 -4.95 6.17
CA ILE A 42 8.52 -4.85 7.60
C ILE A 42 9.52 -3.85 8.19
N LYS A 43 9.01 -2.75 8.77
CA LYS A 43 9.82 -1.76 9.50
C LYS A 43 10.00 -2.12 10.97
N GLY A 44 9.07 -2.88 11.52
CA GLY A 44 9.14 -3.36 12.90
C GLY A 44 7.85 -4.01 13.34
N THR A 45 7.93 -4.71 14.46
CA THR A 45 6.80 -5.33 15.15
C THR A 45 6.88 -5.01 16.63
N ALA A 46 5.82 -4.49 17.21
CA ALA A 46 5.73 -4.19 18.64
C ALA A 46 4.28 -4.34 19.11
N ASN A 47 4.06 -4.88 20.30
CA ASN A 47 2.71 -5.03 20.90
C ASN A 47 1.70 -5.75 19.98
N GLY A 48 2.16 -6.71 19.18
CA GLY A 48 1.32 -7.42 18.19
C GLY A 48 0.99 -6.62 16.93
N ILE A 49 1.46 -5.38 16.81
CA ILE A 49 1.31 -4.51 15.62
C ILE A 49 2.53 -4.73 14.72
N THR A 50 2.30 -4.94 13.43
CA THR A 50 3.37 -4.98 12.42
C THR A 50 3.24 -3.78 11.49
N VAL A 51 4.33 -3.05 11.31
CA VAL A 51 4.39 -1.89 10.40
C VAL A 51 5.07 -2.31 9.11
N TYR A 52 4.38 -2.09 8.00
CA TYR A 52 4.86 -2.30 6.64
C TYR A 52 5.03 -0.95 5.94
N ASP A 53 6.12 -0.79 5.19
CA ASP A 53 6.38 0.32 4.28
C ASP A 53 6.31 -0.17 2.83
N ASP A 54 5.62 0.60 2.00
CA ASP A 54 5.45 0.37 0.58
C ASP A 54 5.41 1.70 -0.19
N PHE A 55 5.40 1.60 -1.50
CA PHE A 55 5.41 2.75 -2.39
C PHE A 55 4.11 2.89 -3.18
N ALA A 56 3.08 2.11 -2.87
CA ALA A 56 1.79 2.17 -3.55
C ALA A 56 1.16 3.58 -3.46
N HIS A 57 1.16 4.28 -4.59
CA HIS A 57 0.59 5.63 -4.73
C HIS A 57 -0.45 5.73 -5.84
N HIS A 58 -0.69 4.64 -6.57
CA HIS A 58 -1.76 4.53 -7.56
C HIS A 58 -2.90 3.69 -6.99
N PRO A 59 -4.19 4.02 -7.25
CA PRO A 59 -5.33 3.26 -6.72
C PRO A 59 -5.23 1.74 -6.95
N THR A 60 -4.87 1.31 -8.16
CA THR A 60 -4.67 -0.13 -8.45
C THR A 60 -3.56 -0.77 -7.61
N ALA A 61 -2.46 -0.04 -7.38
CA ALA A 61 -1.35 -0.53 -6.57
C ALA A 61 -1.75 -0.59 -5.08
N ILE A 62 -2.50 0.39 -4.59
CA ILE A 62 -3.03 0.43 -3.22
C ILE A 62 -3.96 -0.77 -3.00
N GLU A 63 -4.95 -0.95 -3.89
CA GLU A 63 -5.90 -2.06 -3.82
C GLU A 63 -5.18 -3.42 -3.82
N THR A 64 -4.25 -3.62 -4.77
CA THR A 64 -3.44 -4.84 -4.86
C THR A 64 -2.70 -5.12 -3.56
N THR A 65 -2.19 -4.06 -2.93
CA THR A 65 -1.35 -4.23 -1.75
C THR A 65 -2.19 -4.55 -0.52
N ILE A 66 -3.34 -3.89 -0.35
CA ILE A 66 -4.30 -4.20 0.72
C ILE A 66 -4.85 -5.62 0.56
N GLN A 67 -5.21 -6.05 -0.65
CA GLN A 67 -5.65 -7.43 -0.91
C GLN A 67 -4.56 -8.45 -0.59
N GLY A 68 -3.32 -8.18 -1.02
CA GLY A 68 -2.19 -9.04 -0.71
C GLY A 68 -1.89 -9.13 0.78
N LEU A 69 -2.08 -8.02 1.50
CA LEU A 69 -1.96 -7.97 2.95
C LEU A 69 -3.10 -8.74 3.62
N ARG A 70 -4.36 -8.54 3.21
CA ARG A 70 -5.54 -9.24 3.71
C ARG A 70 -5.39 -10.75 3.60
N GLN A 71 -4.88 -11.25 2.48
CA GLN A 71 -4.58 -12.68 2.30
C GLN A 71 -3.52 -13.20 3.28
N ARG A 72 -2.58 -12.35 3.71
CA ARG A 72 -1.51 -12.71 4.65
C ARG A 72 -1.97 -12.66 6.10
N VAL A 73 -2.79 -11.68 6.47
CA VAL A 73 -3.16 -11.42 7.87
C VAL A 73 -4.55 -11.94 8.25
N GLY A 74 -5.31 -12.44 7.27
CA GLY A 74 -6.64 -13.00 7.49
C GLY A 74 -7.60 -11.96 8.08
N GLY A 75 -8.23 -12.30 9.20
CA GLY A 75 -9.19 -11.43 9.89
C GLY A 75 -8.56 -10.32 10.74
N ALA A 76 -7.23 -10.22 10.83
CA ALA A 76 -6.59 -9.15 11.60
C ALA A 76 -6.84 -7.78 10.98
N ARG A 77 -6.87 -6.72 11.81
CA ARG A 77 -7.16 -5.36 11.35
C ARG A 77 -6.06 -4.80 10.46
N ILE A 78 -6.45 -4.11 9.39
CA ILE A 78 -5.58 -3.36 8.48
C ILE A 78 -5.85 -1.87 8.66
N LEU A 79 -4.81 -1.15 9.07
CA LEU A 79 -4.75 0.32 9.11
C LEU A 79 -3.98 0.79 7.86
N ALA A 80 -4.67 1.38 6.90
CA ALA A 80 -4.02 2.00 5.75
C ALA A 80 -3.64 3.45 6.10
N VAL A 81 -2.36 3.78 6.06
CA VAL A 81 -1.85 5.13 6.30
C VAL A 81 -1.29 5.65 4.98
N LEU A 82 -1.92 6.65 4.38
CA LEU A 82 -1.52 7.18 3.08
C LEU A 82 -1.11 8.64 3.16
N GLU A 83 -0.19 9.01 2.28
CA GLU A 83 0.22 10.39 2.05
C GLU A 83 0.29 10.66 0.55
N PRO A 84 -0.55 11.55 -0.01
CA PRO A 84 -0.50 11.96 -1.40
C PRO A 84 0.80 12.73 -1.73
N ARG A 85 1.95 12.05 -1.85
CA ARG A 85 3.27 12.69 -2.09
C ARG A 85 3.66 12.86 -3.56
N SER A 86 3.27 11.97 -4.45
CA SER A 86 3.71 12.06 -5.85
C SER A 86 3.02 13.23 -6.55
N ASN A 87 3.66 13.85 -7.56
CA ASN A 87 3.05 14.98 -8.27
C ASN A 87 1.64 14.64 -8.80
N THR A 88 1.47 13.46 -9.39
CA THR A 88 0.16 13.00 -9.89
C THR A 88 -0.86 12.81 -8.77
N MET A 89 -0.45 12.35 -7.57
CA MET A 89 -1.33 12.26 -6.42
C MET A 89 -1.67 13.65 -5.85
N LYS A 90 -0.71 14.56 -5.74
CA LYS A 90 -0.94 15.93 -5.25
C LYS A 90 -1.90 16.71 -6.13
N LEU A 91 -1.83 16.51 -7.45
CA LEU A 91 -2.74 17.12 -8.44
C LEU A 91 -4.14 16.50 -8.44
N GLY A 92 -4.35 15.37 -7.77
CA GLY A 92 -5.67 14.77 -7.60
C GLY A 92 -6.25 14.09 -8.85
N THR A 93 -5.44 13.82 -9.88
CA THR A 93 -5.89 13.20 -11.15
C THR A 93 -6.64 11.87 -10.93
N MET A 94 -6.30 11.15 -9.86
CA MET A 94 -6.87 9.84 -9.53
C MET A 94 -7.74 9.85 -8.26
N LYS A 95 -8.10 11.04 -7.73
CA LYS A 95 -8.73 11.15 -6.41
C LYS A 95 -10.05 10.40 -6.26
N SER A 96 -10.85 10.33 -7.34
CA SER A 96 -12.15 9.64 -7.35
C SER A 96 -12.05 8.11 -7.21
N ALA A 97 -10.91 7.52 -7.58
CA ALA A 97 -10.70 6.08 -7.49
C ALA A 97 -10.10 5.64 -6.15
N LEU A 98 -9.56 6.58 -5.36
CA LEU A 98 -8.92 6.27 -4.07
C LEU A 98 -9.85 5.58 -3.06
N PRO A 99 -11.11 6.01 -2.87
CA PRO A 99 -12.00 5.35 -1.89
C PRO A 99 -12.20 3.87 -2.18
N ALA A 100 -12.39 3.52 -3.46
CA ALA A 100 -12.57 2.13 -3.88
C ALA A 100 -11.33 1.27 -3.60
N SER A 101 -10.14 1.83 -3.81
CA SER A 101 -8.87 1.12 -3.56
C SER A 101 -8.61 0.82 -2.07
N LEU A 102 -9.25 1.57 -1.17
CA LEU A 102 -9.07 1.46 0.28
C LEU A 102 -10.18 0.66 0.97
N LYS A 103 -11.15 0.13 0.21
CA LYS A 103 -12.38 -0.47 0.75
C LYS A 103 -12.17 -1.63 1.74
N GLU A 104 -11.09 -2.40 1.58
CA GLU A 104 -10.76 -3.57 2.40
C GLU A 104 -9.92 -3.24 3.66
N ALA A 105 -9.52 -1.98 3.81
CA ALA A 105 -8.93 -1.50 5.06
C ALA A 105 -10.03 -1.29 6.11
N ASP A 106 -9.71 -1.69 7.35
CA ASP A 106 -10.62 -1.54 8.48
C ASP A 106 -10.67 -0.08 8.94
N GLN A 107 -9.55 0.63 8.81
CA GLN A 107 -9.47 2.05 9.08
C GLN A 107 -8.37 2.71 8.23
N VAL A 108 -8.61 3.97 7.87
CA VAL A 108 -7.82 4.72 6.88
C VAL A 108 -7.40 6.05 7.48
N PHE A 109 -6.11 6.31 7.50
CA PHE A 109 -5.51 7.58 7.87
C PHE A 109 -4.89 8.22 6.64
N CYS A 110 -5.29 9.44 6.30
CA CYS A 110 -4.70 10.18 5.19
C CYS A 110 -4.05 11.48 5.67
N TYR A 111 -2.75 11.62 5.46
CA TYR A 111 -2.05 12.87 5.72
C TYR A 111 -2.24 13.82 4.53
N ALA A 112 -2.97 14.90 4.74
CA ALA A 112 -3.37 15.87 3.73
C ALA A 112 -2.46 17.12 3.69
N GLY A 113 -1.36 17.14 4.44
CA GLY A 113 -0.49 18.33 4.55
C GLY A 113 0.17 18.79 3.23
N GLY A 114 0.19 17.94 2.19
CA GLY A 114 0.81 18.24 0.90
C GLY A 114 -0.09 18.06 -0.33
N ALA A 115 -1.40 17.87 -0.16
CA ALA A 115 -2.32 17.67 -1.28
C ALA A 115 -2.94 19.01 -1.76
N ASP A 116 -3.10 19.19 -3.08
CA ASP A 116 -3.67 20.40 -3.68
C ASP A 116 -5.20 20.30 -3.89
N TRP A 117 -5.84 19.28 -3.32
CA TRP A 117 -7.27 19.00 -3.40
C TRP A 117 -7.85 18.62 -2.04
N ASP A 118 -9.18 18.70 -1.93
CA ASP A 118 -9.87 18.33 -0.69
C ASP A 118 -9.86 16.80 -0.50
N VAL A 119 -8.94 16.36 0.36
CA VAL A 119 -8.78 14.95 0.74
C VAL A 119 -10.00 14.40 1.47
N ALA A 120 -10.62 15.21 2.34
CA ALA A 120 -11.77 14.78 3.11
C ALA A 120 -12.99 14.59 2.21
N GLU A 121 -13.21 15.50 1.26
CA GLU A 121 -14.27 15.39 0.25
C GLU A 121 -14.08 14.12 -0.61
N ALA A 122 -12.90 13.94 -1.21
CA ALA A 122 -12.70 12.84 -2.13
C ALA A 122 -12.76 11.46 -1.44
N LEU A 123 -12.35 11.38 -0.16
CA LEU A 123 -12.38 10.15 0.63
C LEU A 123 -13.66 9.97 1.47
N ALA A 124 -14.62 10.90 1.39
CA ALA A 124 -15.90 10.85 2.10
C ALA A 124 -16.64 9.49 2.02
N PRO A 125 -16.61 8.74 0.89
CA PRO A 125 -17.25 7.42 0.82
C PRO A 125 -16.72 6.38 1.81
N LEU A 126 -15.54 6.59 2.41
CA LEU A 126 -15.01 5.71 3.46
C LEU A 126 -15.73 5.90 4.81
N GLY A 127 -16.47 7.00 4.99
CA GLY A 127 -17.31 7.27 6.15
C GLY A 127 -16.53 7.30 7.47
N CYS A 128 -17.06 6.63 8.49
CA CYS A 128 -16.49 6.62 9.84
C CYS A 128 -15.09 5.99 9.94
N ARG A 129 -14.62 5.30 8.90
CA ARG A 129 -13.29 4.68 8.82
C ARG A 129 -12.19 5.68 8.45
N LEU A 130 -12.54 6.86 7.95
CA LEU A 130 -11.57 7.86 7.52
C LEU A 130 -11.13 8.74 8.69
N ARG A 131 -9.83 9.01 8.77
CA ARG A 131 -9.22 10.09 9.54
C ARG A 131 -8.30 10.89 8.62
N VAL A 132 -8.43 12.21 8.61
CA VAL A 132 -7.60 13.11 7.79
C VAL A 132 -6.88 14.07 8.72
N GLY A 133 -5.57 14.14 8.63
CA GLY A 133 -4.75 15.09 9.39
C GLY A 133 -3.93 15.99 8.48
N LYS A 134 -3.67 17.22 8.92
CA LYS A 134 -2.79 18.18 8.22
C LYS A 134 -1.54 18.53 9.03
N ASP A 135 -1.60 18.36 10.34
CA ASP A 135 -0.46 18.49 11.24
C ASP A 135 0.18 17.11 11.46
N PHE A 136 1.48 16.99 11.17
CA PHE A 136 2.15 15.70 11.15
C PHE A 136 2.22 15.05 12.54
N ASP A 137 2.60 15.82 13.56
CA ASP A 137 2.77 15.28 14.91
C ASP A 137 1.44 14.83 15.51
N THR A 138 0.39 15.64 15.34
CA THR A 138 -0.96 15.27 15.77
C THR A 138 -1.47 14.04 15.01
N PHE A 139 -1.21 13.96 13.70
CA PHE A 139 -1.60 12.83 12.87
C PHE A 139 -0.93 11.52 13.30
N VAL A 140 0.38 11.54 13.55
CA VAL A 140 1.10 10.37 14.07
C VAL A 140 0.58 9.98 15.45
N ALA A 141 0.32 10.97 16.33
CA ALA A 141 -0.23 10.71 17.66
C ALA A 141 -1.62 10.06 17.61
N GLU A 142 -2.47 10.40 16.64
CA GLU A 142 -3.76 9.75 16.44
C GLU A 142 -3.63 8.29 15.99
N ILE A 143 -2.69 7.99 15.09
CA ILE A 143 -2.43 6.62 14.63
C ILE A 143 -1.99 5.75 15.83
N VAL A 144 -1.04 6.25 16.62
CA VAL A 144 -0.50 5.53 17.80
C VAL A 144 -1.55 5.26 18.87
N LYS A 145 -2.56 6.13 19.01
CA LYS A 145 -3.67 5.94 19.95
C LYS A 145 -4.66 4.85 19.53
N THR A 146 -4.56 4.31 18.31
CA THR A 146 -5.49 3.28 17.84
C THR A 146 -5.19 1.97 18.57
N PRO A 147 -6.11 1.48 19.43
CA PRO A 147 -5.88 0.25 20.17
C PRO A 147 -5.98 -0.97 19.24
N GLU A 148 -5.30 -2.07 19.64
CA GLU A 148 -5.33 -3.45 19.11
C GLU A 148 -4.25 -3.85 18.08
N PRO A 149 -3.96 -5.17 17.94
CA PRO A 149 -3.04 -5.66 16.92
C PRO A 149 -3.56 -5.27 15.54
N ALA A 150 -2.83 -4.37 14.90
CA ALA A 150 -3.15 -3.87 13.59
C ALA A 150 -1.93 -4.04 12.68
N THR A 151 -2.20 -4.23 11.39
CA THR A 151 -1.18 -4.06 10.39
C THR A 151 -1.25 -2.65 9.84
N ILE A 152 -0.18 -1.87 10.04
CA ILE A 152 -0.05 -0.55 9.42
C ILE A 152 0.65 -0.73 8.09
N PHE A 153 0.10 -0.15 7.05
CA PHE A 153 0.74 -0.05 5.75
C PHE A 153 0.87 1.42 5.36
N TRP A 154 2.11 1.85 5.14
CA TRP A 154 2.49 3.20 4.71
C TRP A 154 2.92 3.21 3.25
#